data_AF-A0A2X3E636-F1
#
_entry.id   AF-A0A2X3E636-F1
#
_cell.length_a   1.000
_cell.length_b   1.000
_cell.length_c   1.000
_cell.angle_alpha   90.00
_cell.angle_beta   90.00
_cell.angle_gamma   90.00
#
_symmetry.space_group_name_H-M   'P 1'
#
loop_
_entity.id
_entity.type
_entity.pdbx_description
1 polymer ?
#
loop_
_entity_poly.entity_id
_entity_poly.type
_entity_poly.pdbx_seq_one_letter_code
_entity_poly.pdbx_strand_id
1 'polypeptide(L)' 'MNNRVHQGHLARKRFGQNFLNDQFVIDSIVSAINPQKGQAMVEIAPAWRP' A
#
# COMPACT_ATOMS: atom_id res chain seq x y z
N MET A 1 -16.65 -4.41 -25.07
CA MET A 1 -16.06 -3.06 -25.20
C MET A 1 -15.14 -2.82 -24.01
N ASN A 2 -13.85 -3.14 -24.13
CA ASN A 2 -12.88 -3.02 -23.03
C ASN A 2 -12.04 -1.75 -23.22
N ASN A 3 -12.51 -0.63 -22.67
CA ASN A 3 -11.82 0.66 -22.70
C ASN A 3 -10.69 0.70 -21.66
N ARG A 4 -9.63 -0.11 -21.85
CA ARG A 4 -8.42 -0.11 -20.99
C ARG A 4 -7.24 0.62 -21.62
N VAL A 5 -7.47 1.38 -22.70
CA VAL A 5 -6.41 2.05 -23.46
C VAL A 5 -6.70 3.55 -23.43
N HIS A 6 -6.28 4.21 -22.36
CA HIS A 6 -6.11 5.67 -22.41
C HIS A 6 -4.75 5.94 -23.08
N GLN A 7 -4.77 6.59 -24.24
CA GLN A 7 -3.57 7.10 -24.95
C GLN A 7 -2.49 6.05 -25.27
N GLY A 8 -2.86 4.85 -25.72
CA GLY A 8 -1.90 3.83 -26.17
C GLY A 8 -1.04 3.20 -25.07
N HIS A 9 -1.22 3.58 -23.81
CA HIS A 9 -0.54 2.98 -22.68
C HIS A 9 -1.50 2.06 -21.91
N LEU A 10 -1.21 0.76 -21.90
CA LEU A 10 -1.85 -0.15 -20.96
C LEU A 10 -1.25 0.13 -19.57
N ALA A 11 -2.02 0.73 -18.68
CA ALA A 11 -1.65 0.84 -17.27
C ALA A 11 -1.55 -0.58 -16.67
N ARG A 12 -0.35 -1.16 -16.70
CA ARG A 12 -0.03 -2.40 -16.01
C ARG A 12 0.38 -2.04 -14.58
N LYS A 13 -0.07 -2.82 -13.58
CA LYS A 13 0.46 -2.76 -12.21
C LYS A 13 1.99 -2.89 -12.30
N ARG A 14 2.71 -1.78 -12.21
CA ARG A 14 4.15 -1.72 -12.48
C ARG A 14 4.99 -2.25 -11.31
N PHE A 15 4.39 -2.41 -10.12
CA PHE A 15 5.13 -2.66 -8.88
C PHE A 15 4.53 -3.75 -7.98
N GLY A 16 3.58 -4.56 -8.47
CA GLY A 16 2.97 -5.62 -7.64
C GLY A 16 2.29 -5.13 -6.36
N GLN A 17 2.00 -3.83 -6.25
CA GLN A 17 1.41 -3.23 -5.06
C GLN A 17 0.02 -3.82 -4.79
N ASN A 18 -0.20 -4.28 -3.56
CA ASN A 18 -1.49 -4.69 -3.04
C ASN A 18 -1.77 -3.87 -1.80
N PHE A 19 -2.91 -3.18 -1.80
CA PHE A 19 -3.32 -2.39 -0.66
C PHE A 19 -3.98 -3.29 0.37
N LEU A 20 -3.56 -3.14 1.62
CA LEU A 20 -4.29 -3.70 2.75
C LEU A 20 -5.56 -2.87 2.95
N ASN A 21 -6.70 -3.54 3.05
CA ASN A 21 -8.00 -2.93 3.30
C ASN A 21 -8.68 -3.47 4.57
N ASP A 22 -8.12 -4.53 5.16
CA ASP A 22 -8.61 -5.12 6.40
C ASP A 22 -7.91 -4.48 7.60
N GLN A 23 -8.70 -3.83 8.45
CA GLN A 23 -8.20 -3.16 9.64
C GLN A 23 -7.60 -4.14 10.66
N PHE A 24 -8.14 -5.35 10.77
CA PHE A 24 -7.63 -6.35 11.71
C PHE A 24 -6.20 -6.79 11.37
N VAL A 25 -5.91 -6.93 10.07
CA VAL A 25 -4.56 -7.24 9.59
C VAL A 25 -3.61 -6.07 9.85
N ILE A 26 -4.05 -4.83 9.62
CA ILE A 26 -3.25 -3.64 9.89
C ILE A 26 -2.90 -3.55 11.38
N ASP A 27 -3.89 -3.70 12.26
CA ASP A 27 -3.70 -3.66 13.71
C ASP A 27 -2.77 -4.79 14.19
N SER A 28 -2.88 -5.98 13.57
CA SER A 28 -1.99 -7.11 13.85
C SER A 28 -0.53 -6.81 13.47
N ILE A 29 -0.30 -6.13 12.34
CA ILE A 29 1.04 -5.69 11.92
C ILE A 29 1.60 -4.66 12.91
N VAL A 30 0.81 -3.66 13.29
CA VAL A 30 1.23 -2.63 14.25
C VAL A 30 1.55 -3.24 15.60
N SER A 31 0.71 -4.17 16.07
CA SER A 31 0.93 -4.92 17.32
C SER A 31 2.20 -5.76 17.29
N ALA A 32 2.48 -6.44 16.17
CA ALA A 32 3.70 -7.23 16.01
C ALA A 32 4.98 -6.37 16.01
N ILE A 33 4.92 -5.15 15.46
CA ILE A 33 6.02 -4.18 15.49
C ILE A 33 6.17 -3.57 16.89
N ASN A 34 5.06 -3.38 17.62
CA ASN A 34 4.97 -2.82 18.97
C ASN A 34 5.83 -1.53 19.16
N PRO A 35 5.60 -0.48 18.37
CA PRO A 35 6.45 0.69 18.38
C PRO A 35 6.31 1.49 19.68
N GLN A 36 7.44 1.96 20.20
CA GLN A 36 7.49 2.72 21.45
C GLN A 36 7.79 4.20 21.20
N LYS A 37 7.30 5.05 22.10
CA LYS A 37 7.56 6.49 22.06
C LYS A 37 9.07 6.75 22.09
N GLY A 38 9.55 7.57 21.15
CA GLY A 38 10.96 7.95 21.03
C GLY A 38 11.80 7.01 20.16
N GLN A 39 11.24 5.90 19.67
CA GLN A 39 11.90 5.08 18.65
C GLN A 39 11.76 5.72 17.27
N ALA A 40 12.83 5.68 16.48
CA ALA A 40 12.76 6.03 15.08
C ALA A 40 12.09 4.90 14.29
N MET A 41 11.13 5.25 13.43
CA MET A 41 10.41 4.31 12.57
C MET A 41 10.51 4.76 11.12
N VAL A 42 10.64 3.79 10.22
CA VAL A 42 10.64 4.02 8.77
C VAL A 42 9.49 3.24 8.15
N GLU A 43 8.57 3.95 7.52
CA GLU A 43 7.58 3.34 6.64
C GLU A 43 8.12 3.30 5.21
N ILE A 44 8.10 2.12 4.58
CA ILE A 44 8.57 1.93 3.21
C ILE A 44 7.35 1.72 2.32
N ALA A 45 7.28 2.47 1.22
CA ALA A 45 6.17 2.48 0.28
C ALA A 45 4.81 2.82 0.94
N PRO A 46 4.67 3.99 1.60
CA PRO A 46 3.38 4.48 2.04
C PRO A 46 2.42 4.56 0.86
N ALA A 47 1.19 4.08 1.05
CA ALA A 47 0.19 4.10 0.01
C ALA A 47 -0.22 5.55 -0.30
N TRP A 48 0.21 6.09 -1.45
CA TRP A 48 -0.35 7.34 -1.98
C TRP A 48 -1.71 7.04 -2.62
N ARG A 49 -2.80 7.49 -2.00
CA ARG A 49 -4.13 7.52 -2.61
C ARG A 49 -4.46 8.98 -2.96
N PRO A 50 -4.65 9.33 -4.25
CA PRO A 50 -5.31 10.59 -4.60
C PRO A 50 -6.77 10.60 -4.14
#